data_AF-A0A6I1JY34-F1
#
_entry.id   AF-A0A6I1JY34-F1
#
_cell.length_a   1.000
_cell.length_b   1.000
_cell.length_c   1.000
_cell.angle_alpha   90.00
_cell.angle_beta   90.00
_cell.angle_gamma   90.00
#
_symmetry.space_group_name_H-M   'P 1'
#
loop_
_entity.id
_entity.type
_entity.pdbx_description
1 polymer ?
#
loop_
_entity_poly.entity_id
_entity_poly.type
_entity_poly.pdbx_seq_one_letter_code
_entity_poly.pdbx_strand_id
1 'polypeptide(L)'
;MLAAINGVFYSGLKLRNRSAASLEKSLPLAQALTVLKRDLASLALPSTNETRLIGELQSSPTGTGSGSGSGPSSQPRFGSLAGATGGMSGQTAQVSPDFYTLSGLLDTSSPWPSVQKVAYLLVDSTNRSALGKDLIRAVTRNLLPAGGFEEEPVEQLLLTDVEDVFFLYHDGTDWVDSWDSTADETMKLPRAIKVQIQLAAETRASQQAPVELVVPIVVEASTNSTSQSSGGGR
;
A
#
# COMPACT_ATOMS: atom_id res chain seq x y z
N MET A 1 46.12 -20.09 33.11
CA MET A 1 44.65 -19.99 33.22
C MET A 1 44.05 -18.65 32.74
N LEU A 2 44.85 -17.66 32.33
CA LEU A 2 44.35 -16.32 31.93
C LEU A 2 43.86 -16.22 30.48
N ALA A 3 44.31 -17.13 29.59
CA ALA A 3 43.95 -17.11 28.16
C ALA A 3 42.52 -17.63 27.88
N ALA A 4 42.02 -18.57 28.68
CA ALA A 4 40.71 -19.19 28.47
C ALA A 4 39.53 -18.25 28.82
N ILE A 5 39.71 -17.39 29.83
CA ILE A 5 38.68 -16.44 30.28
C ILE A 5 38.49 -15.31 29.25
N ASN A 6 39.57 -14.82 28.63
CA ASN A 6 39.50 -13.79 27.59
C ASN A 6 38.83 -14.30 26.29
N GLY A 7 38.99 -15.57 25.95
CA GLY A 7 38.37 -16.18 24.76
C GLY A 7 36.84 -16.28 24.83
N VAL A 8 36.30 -16.64 26.00
CA VAL A 8 34.84 -16.73 26.22
C VAL A 8 34.19 -15.36 26.23
N PHE A 9 34.88 -14.34 26.75
CA PHE A 9 34.37 -12.96 26.74
C PHE A 9 34.32 -12.40 25.30
N TYR A 10 35.34 -12.67 24.50
CA TYR A 10 35.39 -12.21 23.11
C TYR A 10 34.37 -12.91 22.20
N SER A 11 34.14 -14.22 22.39
CA SER A 11 33.10 -14.95 21.67
C SER A 11 31.70 -14.49 22.05
N GLY A 12 31.44 -14.25 23.34
CA GLY A 12 30.17 -13.71 23.84
C GLY A 12 29.84 -12.32 23.29
N LEU A 13 30.83 -11.43 23.22
CA LEU A 13 30.67 -10.09 22.61
C LEU A 13 30.39 -10.16 21.11
N LYS A 14 31.09 -11.04 20.37
CA LYS A 14 30.89 -11.18 18.93
C LYS A 14 29.53 -11.78 18.59
N LEU A 15 29.02 -12.72 19.39
CA LEU A 15 27.65 -13.21 19.28
C LEU A 15 26.64 -12.12 19.60
N ARG A 16 26.83 -11.37 20.70
CA ARG A 16 25.93 -10.27 21.07
C ARG A 16 25.86 -9.20 19.98
N ASN A 17 27.01 -8.83 19.40
CA ASN A 17 27.07 -7.88 18.30
C ASN A 17 26.41 -8.41 17.03
N ARG A 18 26.56 -9.70 16.72
CA ARG A 18 25.87 -10.33 15.59
C ARG A 18 24.36 -10.36 15.79
N SER A 19 23.89 -10.69 17.00
CA SER A 19 22.47 -10.70 17.34
C SER A 19 21.88 -9.27 17.30
N ALA A 20 22.59 -8.28 17.85
CA ALA A 20 22.18 -6.88 17.79
C ALA A 20 22.12 -6.38 16.34
N ALA A 21 23.16 -6.61 15.55
CA ALA A 21 23.20 -6.23 14.13
C ALA A 21 22.12 -6.93 13.30
N SER A 22 21.78 -8.18 13.62
CA SER A 22 20.70 -8.90 12.93
C SER A 22 19.31 -8.36 13.27
N LEU A 23 19.10 -7.85 14.49
CA LEU A 23 17.84 -7.22 14.91
C LEU A 23 17.70 -5.81 14.33
N GLU A 24 18.79 -5.04 14.32
CA GLU A 24 18.83 -3.72 13.69
C GLU A 24 18.51 -3.83 12.19
N LYS A 25 19.00 -4.88 11.52
CA LYS A 25 18.72 -5.13 10.09
C LYS A 25 17.26 -5.52 9.80
N SER A 26 16.55 -6.14 10.75
CA SER A 26 15.16 -6.56 10.53
C SER A 26 14.11 -5.53 10.97
N LEU A 27 14.52 -4.52 11.74
CA LEU A 27 13.61 -3.50 12.27
C LEU A 27 12.86 -2.72 11.17
N PRO A 28 13.51 -2.20 10.10
CA PRO A 28 12.81 -1.46 9.06
C PRO A 28 11.75 -2.32 8.35
N LEU A 29 12.08 -3.59 8.07
CA LEU A 29 11.14 -4.53 7.46
C LEU A 29 9.94 -4.78 8.37
N ALA A 30 10.14 -5.06 9.66
CA ALA A 30 9.05 -5.29 10.60
C ALA A 30 8.13 -4.06 10.72
N GLN A 31 8.70 -2.86 10.74
CA GLN A 31 7.95 -1.62 10.74
C GLN A 31 7.16 -1.42 9.44
N ALA A 32 7.79 -1.64 8.28
CA ALA A 32 7.14 -1.54 6.98
C ALA A 32 5.93 -2.49 6.88
N LEU A 33 6.10 -3.75 7.28
CA LEU A 33 5.01 -4.74 7.30
C LEU A 33 3.89 -4.34 8.27
N THR A 34 4.23 -3.72 9.40
CA THR A 34 3.23 -3.23 10.36
C THR A 34 2.41 -2.08 9.78
N VAL A 35 3.05 -1.14 9.08
CA VAL A 35 2.38 -0.02 8.39
C VAL A 35 1.47 -0.56 7.28
N LEU A 36 2.00 -1.43 6.41
CA LEU A 36 1.24 -2.10 5.35
C LEU A 36 0.01 -2.83 5.90
N LYS A 37 0.22 -3.67 6.92
CA LYS A 37 -0.86 -4.42 7.57
C LYS A 37 -1.93 -3.50 8.13
N ARG A 38 -1.53 -2.44 8.82
CA ARG A 38 -2.46 -1.47 9.42
C ARG A 38 -3.31 -0.79 8.36
N ASP A 39 -2.67 -0.29 7.30
CA ASP A 39 -3.36 0.42 6.23
C ASP A 39 -4.39 -0.46 5.52
N LEU A 40 -3.98 -1.69 5.16
CA LEU A 40 -4.81 -2.66 4.46
C LEU A 40 -5.93 -3.23 5.35
N ALA A 41 -5.67 -3.42 6.65
CA ALA A 41 -6.70 -3.87 7.59
C ALA A 41 -7.75 -2.79 7.87
N SER A 42 -7.41 -1.52 7.63
CA SER A 42 -8.30 -0.36 7.80
C SER A 42 -8.84 0.17 6.48
N LEU A 43 -8.93 -0.68 5.45
CA LEU A 43 -9.42 -0.30 4.13
C LEU A 43 -10.89 0.17 4.22
N ALA A 44 -11.17 1.33 3.65
CA ALA A 44 -12.51 1.89 3.62
C ALA A 44 -13.32 1.29 2.47
N LEU A 45 -14.64 1.16 2.68
CA LEU A 45 -15.56 0.67 1.64
C LEU A 45 -15.67 1.69 0.50
N PRO A 46 -15.62 1.26 -0.77
CA PRO A 46 -15.97 2.10 -1.91
C PRO A 46 -17.39 2.65 -1.75
N SER A 47 -17.62 3.93 -2.12
CA SER A 47 -18.93 4.57 -2.05
C SER A 47 -19.31 5.19 -3.39
N THR A 48 -20.59 5.08 -3.75
CA THR A 48 -21.18 5.57 -5.01
C THR A 48 -21.71 7.01 -4.91
N ASN A 49 -21.60 7.68 -3.76
CA ASN A 49 -22.23 8.99 -3.59
C ASN A 49 -21.44 10.10 -4.31
N GLU A 50 -22.18 11.03 -4.94
CA GLU A 50 -21.71 12.17 -5.74
C GLU A 50 -20.65 13.05 -5.04
N THR A 51 -20.54 12.98 -3.70
CA THR A 51 -19.50 13.62 -2.89
C THR A 51 -18.46 12.57 -2.48
N ARG A 52 -17.63 12.15 -3.44
CA ARG A 52 -16.74 10.99 -3.36
C ARG A 52 -15.52 11.25 -2.46
N LEU A 53 -15.71 11.20 -1.14
CA LEU A 53 -14.62 11.21 -0.15
C LEU A 53 -13.77 9.93 -0.20
N ILE A 54 -14.38 8.81 -0.59
CA ILE A 54 -13.73 7.51 -0.73
C ILE A 54 -13.97 7.03 -2.17
N GLY A 55 -12.88 6.77 -2.88
CA GLY A 55 -12.89 6.28 -4.26
C GLY A 55 -12.98 4.76 -4.35
N GLU A 56 -13.04 4.28 -5.60
CA GLU A 56 -13.05 2.85 -5.92
C GLU A 56 -11.70 2.19 -5.66
N LEU A 57 -11.70 0.88 -5.42
CA LEU A 57 -10.48 0.08 -5.31
C LEU A 57 -10.22 -0.60 -6.67
N GLN A 58 -9.27 -0.04 -7.42
CA GLN A 58 -8.88 -0.56 -8.74
C GLN A 58 -7.37 -0.72 -8.83
N SER A 59 -6.90 -1.91 -9.23
CA SER A 59 -5.47 -2.20 -9.41
C SER A 59 -4.87 -1.54 -10.66
N SER A 60 -5.73 -1.26 -11.64
CA SER A 60 -5.40 -0.66 -12.94
C SER A 60 -6.16 0.66 -13.10
N PRO A 61 -5.56 1.72 -13.65
CA PRO A 61 -6.27 2.97 -13.85
C PRO A 61 -7.41 2.75 -14.86
N THR A 62 -8.64 3.10 -14.50
CA THR A 62 -9.63 3.45 -15.52
C THR A 62 -9.09 4.68 -16.24
N GLY A 63 -8.66 4.50 -17.49
CA GLY A 63 -8.05 5.55 -18.29
C GLY A 63 -8.88 6.84 -18.26
N THR A 64 -8.18 7.96 -18.14
CA THR A 64 -8.70 9.30 -18.35
C THR A 64 -9.49 9.39 -19.66
N GLY A 65 -10.80 9.59 -19.55
CA GLY A 65 -11.70 10.28 -20.48
C GLY A 65 -11.57 9.99 -21.98
N SER A 66 -12.43 9.10 -22.50
CA SER A 66 -13.15 9.46 -23.73
C SER A 66 -14.17 10.53 -23.35
N GLY A 67 -14.08 11.69 -23.98
CA GLY A 67 -14.90 12.85 -23.64
C GLY A 67 -16.40 12.55 -23.73
N SER A 68 -17.11 12.77 -22.62
CA SER A 68 -18.45 13.38 -22.53
C SER A 68 -19.05 13.03 -21.16
N GLY A 69 -19.12 14.02 -20.26
CA GLY A 69 -19.80 13.86 -18.98
C GLY A 69 -18.99 14.45 -17.83
N SER A 70 -19.37 15.65 -17.42
CA SER A 70 -18.87 16.34 -16.23
C SER A 70 -19.30 15.57 -14.97
N GLY A 71 -18.36 14.85 -14.36
CA GLY A 71 -18.41 14.36 -12.98
C GLY A 71 -17.03 14.61 -12.32
N PRO A 72 -16.93 14.72 -10.98
CA PRO A 72 -15.67 15.06 -10.34
C PRO A 72 -14.64 13.94 -10.53
N SER A 73 -13.73 14.17 -11.47
CA SER A 73 -12.36 13.66 -11.61
C SER A 73 -12.05 12.29 -10.98
N SER A 74 -11.82 11.30 -11.84
CA SER A 74 -10.89 10.22 -11.56
C SER A 74 -9.56 10.81 -11.09
N GLN A 75 -9.28 10.76 -9.79
CA GLN A 75 -8.01 11.26 -9.27
C GLN A 75 -6.86 10.53 -9.99
N PRO A 76 -5.88 11.26 -10.52
CA PRO A 76 -4.71 10.67 -11.13
C PRO A 76 -3.97 9.84 -10.06
N ARG A 77 -3.44 8.70 -10.50
CA ARG A 77 -2.55 7.87 -9.71
C ARG A 77 -1.32 8.68 -9.30
N PHE A 78 -0.82 8.45 -8.08
CA PHE A 78 0.35 9.15 -7.51
C PHE A 78 1.61 9.12 -8.40
N GLY A 79 1.68 8.17 -9.35
CA GLY A 79 2.76 8.05 -10.33
C GLY A 79 2.31 8.02 -11.80
N SER A 80 1.17 8.62 -12.18
CA SER A 80 0.73 8.66 -13.58
C SER A 80 1.58 9.62 -14.46
N LEU A 81 2.88 9.36 -14.52
CA LEU A 81 3.79 9.73 -15.60
C LEU A 81 4.29 8.48 -16.36
N ALA A 82 3.61 7.34 -16.23
CA ALA A 82 3.82 6.17 -17.07
C ALA A 82 3.23 6.42 -18.48
N GLY A 83 3.84 7.36 -19.22
CA GLY A 83 3.30 7.83 -20.50
C GLY A 83 4.05 8.98 -21.16
N ALA A 84 5.34 9.19 -20.87
CA ALA A 84 6.17 10.09 -21.66
C ALA A 84 7.44 9.37 -22.11
N THR A 85 7.40 8.88 -23.35
CA THR A 85 8.59 8.48 -24.10
C THR A 85 9.55 9.67 -24.19
N GLY A 86 10.68 9.62 -23.47
CA GLY A 86 11.83 10.49 -23.74
C GLY A 86 12.54 11.05 -22.51
N GLY A 87 13.65 10.39 -22.11
CA GLY A 87 14.85 11.07 -21.60
C GLY A 87 14.92 11.40 -20.09
N MET A 88 15.85 10.70 -19.43
CA MET A 88 16.55 11.01 -18.17
C MET A 88 15.86 10.73 -16.80
N SER A 89 16.34 9.64 -16.18
CA SER A 89 16.56 9.35 -14.74
C SER A 89 15.41 9.52 -13.73
N GLY A 90 14.97 8.39 -13.14
CA GLY A 90 14.09 8.32 -11.98
C GLY A 90 12.78 7.58 -12.26
N GLN A 91 12.81 6.27 -12.50
CA GLN A 91 11.56 5.51 -12.73
C GLN A 91 10.87 5.23 -11.39
N THR A 92 9.93 6.12 -11.04
CA THR A 92 8.93 5.88 -9.99
C THR A 92 7.81 5.01 -10.55
N ALA A 93 7.57 3.86 -9.92
CA ALA A 93 6.51 2.94 -10.29
C ALA A 93 5.53 2.75 -9.14
N GLN A 94 4.26 3.06 -9.36
CA GLN A 94 3.21 2.73 -8.39
C GLN A 94 2.93 1.23 -8.42
N VAL A 95 3.08 0.57 -7.28
CA VAL A 95 2.97 -0.90 -7.13
C VAL A 95 1.65 -1.34 -6.47
N SER A 96 0.88 -0.41 -5.89
CA SER A 96 -0.43 -0.68 -5.28
C SER A 96 -1.56 0.06 -5.99
N PRO A 97 -2.83 -0.35 -5.81
CA PRO A 97 -3.97 0.51 -6.12
C PRO A 97 -3.91 1.79 -5.29
N ASP A 98 -4.64 2.81 -5.73
CA ASP A 98 -5.04 3.88 -4.82
C ASP A 98 -6.13 3.31 -3.91
N PHE A 99 -5.98 3.47 -2.59
CA PHE A 99 -6.99 3.02 -1.64
C PHE A 99 -7.10 3.99 -0.47
N TYR A 100 -8.21 3.87 0.27
CA TYR A 100 -8.52 4.76 1.37
C TYR A 100 -8.43 3.99 2.68
N THR A 101 -7.78 4.56 3.68
CA THR A 101 -7.62 3.93 5.00
C THR A 101 -8.16 4.82 6.11
N LEU A 102 -8.76 4.21 7.12
CA LEU A 102 -9.29 4.88 8.32
C LEU A 102 -8.25 4.99 9.46
N SER A 103 -7.01 4.55 9.23
CA SER A 103 -5.93 4.48 10.22
C SER A 103 -5.18 5.80 10.45
N GLY A 104 -5.86 6.95 10.31
CA GLY A 104 -5.25 8.26 10.54
C GLY A 104 -4.63 8.38 11.95
N LEU A 105 -3.41 8.92 12.04
CA LEU A 105 -2.80 9.30 13.32
C LEU A 105 -3.64 10.43 13.94
N LEU A 106 -4.14 10.24 15.15
CA LEU A 106 -4.71 11.33 15.94
C LEU A 106 -3.55 12.20 16.44
N ASP A 107 -3.29 13.31 15.75
CA ASP A 107 -2.47 14.39 16.28
C ASP A 107 -3.40 15.53 16.74
N THR A 108 -3.15 16.04 17.94
CA THR A 108 -3.92 17.13 18.56
C THR A 108 -3.90 18.45 17.76
N SER A 109 -2.98 18.61 16.81
CA SER A 109 -2.90 19.77 15.92
C SER A 109 -3.64 19.62 14.60
N SER A 110 -4.25 18.47 14.30
CA SER A 110 -4.94 18.23 13.03
C SER A 110 -6.45 18.14 13.28
N PRO A 111 -7.27 19.13 12.88
CA PRO A 111 -8.67 19.19 13.30
C PRO A 111 -9.50 17.99 12.82
N TRP A 112 -9.48 17.54 11.56
CA TRP A 112 -10.05 16.27 10.98
C TRP A 112 -9.48 16.09 9.53
N PRO A 113 -9.51 14.94 8.79
CA PRO A 113 -10.29 13.70 8.93
C PRO A 113 -9.47 12.40 9.10
N SER A 114 -10.15 11.34 9.58
CA SER A 114 -9.63 9.99 9.82
C SER A 114 -9.32 9.18 8.54
N VAL A 115 -9.81 9.65 7.39
CA VAL A 115 -9.66 8.99 6.09
C VAL A 115 -8.45 9.57 5.37
N GLN A 116 -7.57 8.69 4.87
CA GLN A 116 -6.41 9.06 4.07
C GLN A 116 -6.40 8.26 2.78
N LYS A 117 -6.06 8.90 1.65
CA LYS A 117 -5.73 8.20 0.41
C LYS A 117 -4.27 7.75 0.50
N VAL A 118 -4.01 6.49 0.21
CA VAL A 118 -2.70 5.86 0.31
C VAL A 118 -2.38 5.11 -0.97
N ALA A 119 -1.11 5.16 -1.38
CA ALA A 119 -0.54 4.22 -2.32
C ALA A 119 0.91 3.91 -1.97
N TYR A 120 1.41 2.82 -2.52
CA TYR A 120 2.79 2.38 -2.42
C TYR A 120 3.49 2.52 -3.76
N LEU A 121 4.71 3.04 -3.72
CA LEU A 121 5.54 3.27 -4.90
C LEU A 121 6.94 2.68 -4.67
N LEU A 122 7.54 2.19 -5.74
CA LEU A 122 8.96 1.90 -5.82
C LEU A 122 9.64 3.04 -6.56
N VAL A 123 10.57 3.70 -5.87
CA VAL A 123 11.33 4.84 -6.38
C VAL A 123 12.81 4.47 -6.43
N ASP A 124 13.55 4.99 -7.40
CA ASP A 124 14.99 4.81 -7.43
C ASP A 124 15.62 5.34 -6.13
N SER A 125 16.48 4.52 -5.51
CA SER A 125 17.08 4.91 -4.23
C SER A 125 17.99 6.13 -4.41
N THR A 126 17.91 7.05 -3.46
CA THR A 126 18.85 8.19 -3.40
C THR A 126 20.25 7.76 -2.97
N ASN A 127 20.39 6.55 -2.42
CA ASN A 127 21.66 5.95 -2.05
C ASN A 127 22.32 5.28 -3.26
N ARG A 128 23.47 5.79 -3.69
CA ARG A 128 24.24 5.26 -4.83
C ARG A 128 24.79 3.85 -4.61
N SER A 129 24.81 3.38 -3.37
CA SER A 129 25.23 2.02 -3.01
C SER A 129 24.04 1.10 -2.71
N ALA A 130 22.81 1.55 -2.95
CA ALA A 130 21.63 0.70 -2.82
C ALA A 130 21.68 -0.45 -3.84
N LEU A 131 21.22 -1.62 -3.41
CA LEU A 131 21.09 -2.80 -4.24
C LEU A 131 19.77 -2.80 -5.03
N GLY A 132 18.80 -1.99 -4.60
CA GLY A 132 17.48 -1.90 -5.19
C GLY A 132 16.85 -0.52 -5.06
N LYS A 133 15.52 -0.50 -5.14
CA LYS A 133 14.67 0.67 -5.03
C LYS A 133 14.23 0.90 -3.58
N ASP A 134 13.72 2.11 -3.33
CA ASP A 134 13.10 2.49 -2.08
C ASP A 134 11.58 2.30 -2.19
N LEU A 135 11.02 1.50 -1.28
CA LEU A 135 9.58 1.39 -1.09
C LEU A 135 9.09 2.55 -0.24
N ILE A 136 8.25 3.39 -0.84
CA ILE A 136 7.64 4.54 -0.18
C ILE A 136 6.13 4.37 -0.07
N ARG A 137 5.56 4.98 0.97
CA ARG A 137 4.12 5.17 1.17
C ARG A 137 3.78 6.63 0.88
N ALA A 138 2.98 6.88 -0.13
CA ALA A 138 2.43 8.19 -0.45
C ALA A 138 1.06 8.38 0.22
N VAL A 139 0.82 9.56 0.79
CA VAL A 139 -0.35 9.83 1.63
C VAL A 139 -0.95 11.19 1.33
N THR A 140 -2.21 11.22 0.93
CA THR A 140 -3.01 12.46 0.87
C THR A 140 -4.02 12.46 2.00
N ARG A 141 -4.02 13.54 2.80
CA ARG A 141 -4.91 13.68 3.97
C ARG A 141 -6.07 14.62 3.68
N ASN A 142 -5.81 15.69 2.92
CA ASN A 142 -6.85 16.58 2.45
C ASN A 142 -7.44 16.06 1.14
N LEU A 143 -8.54 15.33 1.27
CA LEU A 143 -9.26 14.76 0.13
C LEU A 143 -10.24 15.76 -0.51
N LEU A 144 -10.38 16.96 0.07
CA LEU A 144 -11.24 18.05 -0.44
C LEU A 144 -10.47 19.39 -0.45
N PRO A 145 -9.41 19.50 -1.26
CA PRO A 145 -8.64 20.73 -1.32
C PRO A 145 -9.50 21.88 -1.87
N ALA A 146 -9.48 23.01 -1.16
CA ALA A 146 -10.19 24.22 -1.60
C ALA A 146 -9.54 24.77 -2.88
N GLY A 147 -10.35 25.06 -3.90
CA GLY A 147 -9.87 25.66 -5.15
C GLY A 147 -9.49 24.67 -6.26
N GLY A 148 -9.74 23.37 -6.09
CA GLY A 148 -9.56 22.37 -7.16
C GLY A 148 -8.10 22.00 -7.46
N PHE A 149 -7.17 22.36 -6.58
CA PHE A 149 -5.76 21.97 -6.66
C PHE A 149 -5.53 20.68 -5.88
N GLU A 150 -4.89 19.68 -6.46
CA GLU A 150 -4.55 18.46 -5.73
C GLU A 150 -3.44 18.71 -4.70
N GLU A 151 -3.60 18.17 -3.49
CA GLU A 151 -2.56 18.21 -2.46
C GLU A 151 -1.42 17.25 -2.83
N GLU A 152 -0.19 17.74 -2.80
CA GLU A 152 1.00 16.89 -3.00
C GLU A 152 1.07 15.82 -1.90
N PRO A 153 1.23 14.53 -2.26
CA PRO A 153 1.30 13.48 -1.26
C PRO A 153 2.48 13.68 -0.30
N VAL A 154 2.24 13.37 0.96
CA VAL A 154 3.33 13.19 1.92
C VAL A 154 3.93 11.81 1.70
N GLU A 155 5.19 11.78 1.28
CA GLU A 155 5.95 10.55 1.07
C GLU A 155 6.65 10.09 2.35
N GLN A 156 6.54 8.80 2.65
CA GLN A 156 7.21 8.16 3.78
C GLN A 156 8.02 6.95 3.29
N LEU A 157 9.35 7.01 3.44
CA LEU A 157 10.22 5.86 3.21
C LEU A 157 9.90 4.73 4.20
N LEU A 158 9.68 3.52 3.68
CA LEU A 158 9.39 2.34 4.50
C LEU A 158 10.53 1.34 4.51
N LEU A 159 11.10 1.07 3.33
CA LEU A 159 12.09 0.02 3.18
C LEU A 159 13.01 0.35 2.00
N THR A 160 14.32 0.19 2.19
CA THR A 160 15.33 0.32 1.14
C THR A 160 15.69 -1.05 0.58
N ASP A 161 16.41 -1.07 -0.54
CA ASP A 161 16.91 -2.29 -1.18
C ASP A 161 15.80 -3.27 -1.54
N VAL A 162 14.70 -2.76 -2.09
CA VAL A 162 13.58 -3.54 -2.60
C VAL A 162 13.74 -3.74 -4.11
N GLU A 163 13.63 -4.98 -4.58
CA GLU A 163 13.66 -5.33 -6.00
C GLU A 163 12.28 -5.12 -6.62
N ASP A 164 11.25 -5.77 -6.05
CA ASP A 164 9.88 -5.73 -6.55
C ASP A 164 8.84 -5.88 -5.42
N VAL A 165 7.62 -5.41 -5.68
CA VAL A 165 6.45 -5.58 -4.81
C VAL A 165 5.22 -5.95 -5.63
N PHE A 166 4.51 -7.00 -5.21
CA PHE A 166 3.29 -7.47 -5.87
C PHE A 166 2.10 -7.46 -4.91
N PHE A 167 0.95 -7.02 -5.41
CA PHE A 167 -0.34 -7.09 -4.74
C PHE A 167 -1.22 -8.11 -5.43
N LEU A 168 -1.72 -9.08 -4.66
CA LEU A 168 -2.68 -10.08 -5.11
C LEU A 168 -3.95 -9.98 -4.26
N TYR A 169 -5.08 -10.28 -4.87
CA TYR A 169 -6.41 -10.11 -4.29
C TYR A 169 -7.11 -11.45 -4.25
N HIS A 170 -7.76 -11.77 -3.14
CA HIS A 170 -8.51 -13.02 -2.98
C HIS A 170 -10.00 -12.77 -3.28
N ASP A 171 -10.53 -13.38 -4.34
CA ASP A 171 -11.93 -13.18 -4.76
C ASP A 171 -12.94 -14.01 -3.95
N GLY A 172 -12.44 -14.97 -3.18
CA GLY A 172 -13.24 -15.93 -2.41
C GLY A 172 -12.94 -17.38 -2.76
N THR A 173 -12.35 -17.61 -3.92
CA THR A 173 -11.92 -18.93 -4.41
C THR A 173 -10.43 -18.93 -4.71
N ASP A 174 -9.93 -17.92 -5.43
CA ASP A 174 -8.56 -17.87 -5.94
C ASP A 174 -7.89 -16.51 -5.69
N TRP A 175 -6.56 -16.50 -5.88
CA TRP A 175 -5.74 -15.29 -5.88
C TRP A 175 -5.62 -14.74 -7.30
N VAL A 176 -6.03 -13.49 -7.49
CA VAL A 176 -5.95 -12.75 -8.76
C VAL A 176 -4.97 -11.59 -8.68
N ASP A 177 -4.40 -11.17 -9.81
CA ASP A 177 -3.40 -10.10 -9.92
C ASP A 177 -4.01 -8.70 -10.05
N SER A 178 -5.32 -8.64 -10.28
CA SER A 178 -6.06 -7.42 -10.54
C SER A 178 -7.38 -7.42 -9.79
N TRP A 179 -7.83 -6.22 -9.44
CA TRP A 179 -9.11 -6.01 -8.77
C TRP A 179 -9.81 -4.79 -9.34
N ASP A 180 -11.12 -4.90 -9.52
CA ASP A 180 -12.00 -3.80 -9.89
C ASP A 180 -13.27 -3.88 -9.04
N SER A 181 -13.37 -2.99 -8.04
CA SER A 181 -14.55 -2.95 -7.18
C SER A 181 -15.81 -2.50 -7.92
N THR A 182 -15.72 -1.98 -9.15
CA THR A 182 -16.89 -1.54 -9.93
C THR A 182 -17.48 -2.63 -10.83
N ALA A 183 -16.78 -3.78 -10.96
CA ALA A 183 -17.18 -4.84 -11.87
C ALA A 183 -18.49 -5.54 -11.48
N ASP A 184 -18.95 -5.40 -10.23
CA ASP A 184 -20.19 -5.96 -9.69
C ASP A 184 -21.00 -4.83 -9.02
N GLU A 185 -22.33 -4.85 -9.17
CA GLU A 185 -23.27 -3.89 -8.57
C GLU A 185 -23.15 -3.79 -7.05
N THR A 186 -22.62 -4.83 -6.42
CA THR A 186 -22.42 -4.92 -4.96
C THR A 186 -21.13 -4.28 -4.45
N MET A 187 -20.28 -3.74 -5.33
CA MET A 187 -19.04 -3.03 -4.99
C MET A 187 -18.15 -3.74 -3.95
N LYS A 188 -17.84 -5.02 -4.24
CA LYS A 188 -17.14 -5.88 -3.30
C LYS A 188 -15.66 -5.52 -3.16
N LEU A 189 -15.18 -5.58 -1.93
CA LEU A 189 -13.77 -5.64 -1.62
C LEU A 189 -13.26 -7.09 -1.74
N PRO A 190 -11.95 -7.29 -2.00
CA PRO A 190 -11.38 -8.62 -1.95
C PRO A 190 -11.42 -9.15 -0.53
N ARG A 191 -11.54 -10.48 -0.34
CA ARG A 191 -11.62 -11.09 0.99
C ARG A 191 -10.29 -11.00 1.75
N ALA A 192 -9.19 -10.94 1.00
CA ALA A 192 -7.86 -10.72 1.52
C ALA A 192 -6.97 -10.08 0.45
N ILE A 193 -5.96 -9.34 0.90
CA ILE A 193 -4.89 -8.83 0.05
C ILE A 193 -3.58 -9.50 0.50
N LYS A 194 -2.84 -10.03 -0.46
CA LYS A 194 -1.50 -10.56 -0.26
C LYS A 194 -0.50 -9.59 -0.87
N VAL A 195 0.47 -9.18 -0.08
CA VAL A 195 1.61 -8.36 -0.52
C VAL A 195 2.85 -9.25 -0.51
N GLN A 196 3.57 -9.30 -1.62
CA GLN A 196 4.85 -9.99 -1.74
C GLN A 196 5.95 -8.95 -1.98
N ILE A 197 6.96 -8.91 -1.12
CA ILE A 197 8.10 -7.99 -1.21
C ILE A 197 9.36 -8.80 -1.52
N GLN A 198 9.96 -8.58 -2.69
CA GLN A 198 11.25 -9.14 -3.05
C GLN A 198 12.34 -8.15 -2.64
N LEU A 199 13.24 -8.56 -1.76
CA LEU A 199 14.42 -7.76 -1.40
C LEU A 199 15.50 -7.95 -2.48
N ALA A 200 16.17 -6.85 -2.80
CA ALA A 200 17.30 -6.84 -3.71
C ALA A 200 18.50 -7.57 -3.09
N ALA A 201 19.25 -8.25 -3.96
CA ALA A 201 20.42 -9.02 -3.56
C ALA A 201 21.56 -8.77 -4.55
N GLU A 202 22.79 -8.69 -4.02
CA GLU A 202 24.01 -8.49 -4.82
C GLU A 202 24.19 -9.57 -5.90
N THR A 203 23.74 -10.79 -5.61
CA THR A 203 23.82 -11.91 -6.55
C THR A 203 22.59 -12.78 -6.42
N ARG A 204 22.19 -13.43 -7.52
CA ARG A 204 21.08 -14.39 -7.54
C ARG A 204 21.21 -15.50 -6.49
N ALA A 205 22.44 -15.92 -6.17
CA ALA A 205 22.72 -16.90 -5.13
C ALA A 205 22.40 -16.42 -3.70
N SER A 206 22.36 -15.11 -3.48
CA SER A 206 21.97 -14.47 -2.21
C SER A 206 20.53 -13.98 -2.18
N GLN A 207 19.78 -14.21 -3.26
CA GLN A 207 18.38 -13.80 -3.36
C GLN A 207 17.53 -14.61 -2.37
N GLN A 208 16.84 -13.90 -1.49
CA GLN A 208 15.95 -14.50 -0.50
C GLN A 208 14.57 -14.71 -1.11
N ALA A 209 13.80 -15.66 -0.57
CA ALA A 209 12.40 -15.81 -0.94
C ALA A 209 11.63 -14.51 -0.60
N PRO A 210 10.61 -14.14 -1.40
CA PRO A 210 9.80 -12.96 -1.12
C PRO A 210 9.20 -13.01 0.29
N VAL A 211 9.17 -11.85 0.94
CA VAL A 211 8.46 -11.68 2.21
C VAL A 211 6.97 -11.57 1.88
N GLU A 212 6.15 -12.46 2.44
CA GLU A 212 4.71 -12.50 2.20
C GLU A 212 3.92 -11.95 3.40
N LEU A 213 2.99 -11.05 3.11
CA LEU A 213 2.03 -10.52 4.07
C LEU A 213 0.61 -10.73 3.55
N VAL A 214 -0.18 -11.54 4.25
CA VAL A 214 -1.61 -11.74 3.94
C VAL A 214 -2.45 -10.99 4.97
N VAL A 215 -3.29 -10.07 4.48
CA VAL A 215 -4.19 -9.26 5.28
C VAL A 215 -5.64 -9.59 4.92
N PRO A 216 -6.43 -10.21 5.82
CA PRO A 216 -7.85 -10.39 5.59
C PRO A 216 -8.57 -9.04 5.67
N ILE A 217 -9.55 -8.84 4.80
CA ILE A 217 -10.43 -7.66 4.82
C ILE A 217 -11.75 -8.10 5.44
N VAL A 218 -12.08 -7.51 6.58
CA VAL A 218 -13.27 -7.87 7.38
C VAL A 218 -14.44 -6.92 7.18
N VAL A 219 -14.31 -5.98 6.24
CA VAL A 219 -15.33 -4.95 5.97
C VAL A 219 -16.16 -5.39 4.77
N GLU A 220 -17.39 -5.81 5.01
CA GLU A 220 -18.36 -6.16 3.97
C GLU A 220 -19.50 -5.12 3.95
N ALA A 221 -19.82 -4.58 2.77
CA ALA A 221 -20.99 -3.72 2.59
C ALA A 221 -22.26 -4.60 2.55
N SER A 222 -22.93 -4.77 3.70
CA SER A 222 -24.25 -5.42 3.72
C SER A 222 -25.34 -4.37 3.53
N THR A 223 -25.98 -4.31 2.36
CA THR A 223 -27.25 -3.58 2.21
C THR A 223 -28.40 -4.52 2.56
N ASN A 224 -29.19 -4.16 3.58
CA ASN A 224 -30.37 -4.94 3.93
C ASN A 224 -31.43 -4.69 2.86
N SER A 225 -31.70 -5.66 1.98
CA SER A 225 -32.79 -5.55 1.00
C SER A 225 -34.12 -5.70 1.74
N THR A 226 -34.87 -4.62 1.89
CA THR A 226 -36.26 -4.71 2.34
C THR A 226 -37.10 -5.29 1.21
N SER A 227 -37.47 -6.56 1.33
CA SER A 227 -38.43 -7.19 0.44
C SER A 227 -39.76 -6.43 0.53
N GLN A 228 -40.13 -5.74 -0.55
CA GLN A 228 -41.47 -5.20 -0.70
C GLN A 228 -42.45 -6.38 -0.75
N SER A 229 -43.15 -6.59 0.36
CA SER A 229 -44.37 -7.39 0.41
C SER A 229 -45.40 -6.74 -0.53
N SER A 230 -45.57 -7.30 -1.72
CA SER A 230 -46.72 -7.01 -2.58
C SER A 230 -47.97 -7.60 -1.90
N GLY A 231 -48.66 -6.76 -1.13
CA GLY A 231 -49.97 -7.07 -0.59
C GLY A 231 -50.99 -7.09 -1.72
N GLY A 232 -51.37 -8.29 -2.16
CA GLY A 232 -52.47 -8.51 -3.11
C GLY A 232 -53.80 -8.03 -2.51
N GLY A 233 -54.33 -6.94 -3.06
CA GLY A 233 -55.68 -6.43 -2.81
C GLY A 233 -56.71 -7.16 -3.67
N ARG A 234 -57.85 -7.44 -3.04
CA ARG A 234 -58.97 -8.28 -3.51
C ARG A 234 -59.80 -7.63 -4.62
#